data_AF-A0A4Q3VTI6-F1
#
_entry.id   AF-A0A4Q3VTI6-F1
#
_cell.length_a   1.000
_cell.length_b   1.000
_cell.length_c   1.000
_cell.angle_alpha   90.00
_cell.angle_beta   90.00
_cell.angle_gamma   90.00
#
_symmetry.space_group_name_H-M   'P 1'
#
loop_
_entity.id
_entity.type
_entity.pdbx_description
1 polymer ?
#
loop_
_entity_poly.entity_id
_entity_poly.type
_entity_poly.pdbx_seq_one_letter_code
_entity_poly.pdbx_strand_id
1 'polypeptide(L)'
;MPYLDQGEFYSEFGTYDVEITVPQKYVVAASGNLLREHVSDTFKVYTYRQENIHDFAWFASKDFEKESMTASVGGKPLTFAVYYQKGKEKVWQNSLNIMKQAVELRNEWIGPYPYDVVTVVESRDANGGMEYPTITVISDLGNTLSRDQIIHHEIGHNWFYGVIATNERLHPWMDEGMNTFYDRRTDSVLMAQTTSKQKRFASQFNETAVQNGMLASLYNMKTDQPIETPSAQFTSINYGMIAYIKASKWMELLEKTMGRESFDLLMRRYYAEWKFKHPYPEDFKALAESLHGSSLDQVFDLLNAKGRLKPPVKKKIAPKPLLSINPNDSTYALAVAPAIGYNMYDKIQVGAVVHNYNLPLSNFRFVAAPLYATGSKSFNGLGRVEYNFYSGNRGHVKLFATASKFNMNAFTDEKGTTGYLSFFKLVPGIEYELPRTSPLSTARRYIRFKHFNLKETLLRFERDTVANSFIPFYPEQNRYINQFQIGIENNRTLYPYSVALQGEQGKGFLKASVTANYYYNYSGGGGMQVRAFAGKFFYTGDKSITSRFALDRYHFNMTGSNGYEDYT
;
A
#
# COMPACT_ATOMS: atom_id res chain seq x y z
N MET A 1 -25.00 -16.92 -2.86
CA MET A 1 -24.03 -16.35 -1.90
C MET A 1 -24.03 -14.83 -2.04
N PRO A 2 -23.92 -14.03 -0.96
CA PRO A 2 -23.71 -12.59 -1.09
C PRO A 2 -22.37 -12.32 -1.79
N TYR A 3 -22.33 -11.26 -2.60
CA TYR A 3 -21.09 -10.78 -3.21
C TYR A 3 -20.13 -10.25 -2.13
N LEU A 4 -18.85 -10.59 -2.25
CA LEU A 4 -17.77 -10.11 -1.40
C LEU A 4 -16.70 -9.50 -2.29
N ASP A 5 -16.11 -8.39 -1.87
CA ASP A 5 -15.03 -7.70 -2.61
C ASP A 5 -13.67 -8.45 -2.52
N GLN A 6 -13.55 -9.46 -1.66
CA GLN A 6 -12.32 -10.23 -1.39
C GLN A 6 -12.63 -11.70 -1.14
N GLY A 7 -11.76 -12.58 -1.62
CA GLY A 7 -11.91 -14.03 -1.50
C GLY A 7 -12.57 -14.65 -2.73
N GLU A 8 -12.04 -15.78 -3.17
CA GLU A 8 -12.63 -16.59 -4.25
C GLU A 8 -14.02 -17.17 -3.94
N PHE A 9 -14.63 -17.80 -4.93
CA PHE A 9 -15.87 -18.55 -4.76
C PHE A 9 -15.63 -19.84 -3.95
N TYR A 10 -16.70 -20.46 -3.45
CA TYR A 10 -16.61 -21.76 -2.79
C TYR A 10 -17.85 -22.56 -3.18
N SER A 11 -17.64 -23.49 -4.11
CA SER A 11 -18.69 -24.18 -4.85
C SER A 11 -18.42 -25.69 -4.88
N GLU A 12 -19.46 -26.49 -5.11
CA GLU A 12 -19.33 -27.95 -5.30
C GLU A 12 -18.76 -28.28 -6.68
N PHE A 13 -18.03 -29.40 -6.78
CA PHE A 13 -17.55 -29.89 -8.07
C PHE A 13 -18.71 -30.36 -8.96
N GLY A 14 -18.61 -30.04 -10.24
CA GLY A 14 -19.60 -30.41 -11.23
C GLY A 14 -19.00 -30.72 -12.61
N THR A 15 -19.89 -31.05 -13.53
CA THR A 15 -19.61 -31.12 -14.96
C THR A 15 -20.36 -29.99 -15.64
N TYR A 16 -19.64 -29.22 -16.44
CA TYR A 16 -20.17 -28.10 -17.20
C TYR A 16 -20.17 -28.46 -18.68
N ASP A 17 -21.35 -28.51 -19.28
CA ASP A 17 -21.58 -28.55 -20.72
C ASP A 17 -22.18 -27.20 -21.13
N VAL A 18 -21.41 -26.38 -21.85
CA VAL A 18 -21.76 -24.96 -22.08
C VAL A 18 -21.72 -24.63 -23.56
N GLU A 19 -22.81 -24.03 -24.06
CA GLU A 19 -22.87 -23.44 -25.40
C GLU A 19 -22.90 -21.91 -25.30
N ILE A 20 -21.95 -21.26 -25.97
CA ILE A 20 -21.79 -19.80 -25.96
C ILE A 20 -22.01 -19.28 -27.37
N THR A 21 -23.06 -18.48 -27.56
CA THR A 21 -23.36 -17.82 -28.84
C THR A 21 -22.90 -16.36 -28.80
N VAL A 22 -22.01 -15.98 -29.72
CA VAL A 22 -21.47 -14.62 -29.84
C VAL A 22 -21.56 -14.10 -31.27
N PRO A 23 -21.54 -12.77 -31.50
CA PRO A 23 -21.45 -12.23 -32.87
C PRO A 23 -20.22 -12.76 -33.60
N GLN A 24 -20.30 -12.91 -34.92
CA GLN A 24 -19.30 -13.61 -35.75
C GLN A 24 -17.84 -13.16 -35.52
N LYS A 25 -17.64 -11.88 -35.18
CA LYS A 25 -16.31 -11.26 -35.01
C LYS A 25 -15.66 -11.56 -33.66
N TYR A 26 -16.39 -12.11 -32.69
CA TYR A 26 -15.87 -12.36 -31.35
C TYR A 26 -15.14 -13.70 -31.31
N VAL A 27 -14.03 -13.70 -30.57
CA VAL A 27 -13.30 -14.90 -30.16
C VAL A 27 -13.63 -15.17 -28.70
N VAL A 28 -13.90 -16.44 -28.36
CA VAL A 28 -14.23 -16.87 -27.00
C VAL A 28 -13.08 -17.69 -26.41
N ALA A 29 -12.76 -17.41 -25.15
CA ALA A 29 -11.95 -18.25 -24.28
C ALA A 29 -12.83 -18.68 -23.10
N ALA A 30 -12.80 -19.95 -22.71
CA ALA A 30 -13.61 -20.45 -21.61
C ALA A 30 -12.92 -21.59 -20.87
N SER A 31 -13.41 -21.90 -19.67
CA SER A 31 -12.99 -23.09 -18.93
C SER A 31 -13.22 -24.36 -19.75
N GLY A 32 -12.21 -25.22 -19.77
CA GLY A 32 -12.26 -26.56 -20.32
C GLY A 32 -12.10 -26.69 -21.83
N ASN A 33 -12.43 -27.88 -22.31
CA ASN A 33 -12.14 -28.30 -23.66
C ASN A 33 -13.17 -27.73 -24.64
N LEU A 34 -12.69 -27.02 -25.66
CA LEU A 34 -13.50 -26.66 -26.81
C LEU A 34 -13.78 -27.92 -27.64
N LEU A 35 -15.03 -28.38 -27.64
CA LEU A 35 -15.45 -29.57 -28.39
C LEU A 35 -15.87 -29.24 -29.82
N ARG A 36 -16.54 -28.10 -30.01
CA ARG A 36 -17.10 -27.69 -31.31
C ARG A 36 -17.14 -26.17 -31.46
N GLU A 37 -16.78 -25.69 -32.64
CA GLU A 37 -17.07 -24.33 -33.10
C GLU A 37 -17.99 -24.42 -34.33
N HIS A 38 -19.14 -23.76 -34.28
CA HIS A 38 -20.03 -23.58 -35.42
C HIS A 38 -20.07 -22.11 -35.82
N VAL A 39 -19.80 -21.82 -37.09
CA VAL A 39 -19.74 -20.45 -37.62
C VAL A 39 -20.88 -20.25 -38.62
N SER A 40 -21.62 -19.16 -38.44
CA SER A 40 -22.60 -18.64 -39.41
C SER A 40 -22.16 -17.27 -39.93
N ASP A 41 -22.98 -16.67 -40.81
CA ASP A 41 -22.74 -15.32 -41.34
C ASP A 41 -22.87 -14.22 -40.29
N THR A 42 -23.56 -14.48 -39.17
CA THR A 42 -23.88 -13.44 -38.16
C THR A 42 -23.38 -13.78 -36.76
N PHE A 43 -23.26 -15.05 -36.41
CA PHE A 43 -22.84 -15.52 -35.08
C PHE A 43 -21.91 -16.74 -35.15
N LYS A 44 -21.23 -16.99 -34.03
CA LYS A 44 -20.52 -18.25 -33.74
C LYS A 44 -21.10 -18.90 -32.50
N VAL A 45 -21.12 -20.22 -32.48
CA VAL A 45 -21.46 -21.04 -31.31
C VAL A 45 -20.24 -21.86 -30.91
N TYR A 46 -19.81 -21.71 -29.67
CA TYR A 46 -18.73 -22.49 -29.07
C TYR A 46 -19.32 -23.47 -28.06
N THR A 47 -19.01 -24.76 -28.20
CA THR A 47 -19.42 -25.81 -27.25
C THR A 47 -18.21 -26.23 -26.41
N TYR A 48 -18.26 -25.96 -25.11
CA TYR A 48 -17.23 -26.35 -24.14
C TYR A 48 -17.74 -27.45 -23.22
N ARG A 49 -16.82 -28.34 -22.82
CA ARG A 49 -17.06 -29.30 -21.75
C ARG A 49 -15.90 -29.35 -20.77
N GLN A 50 -16.21 -29.35 -19.48
CA GLN A 50 -15.25 -29.60 -18.42
C GLN A 50 -15.86 -30.41 -17.29
N GLU A 51 -15.14 -31.42 -16.84
CA GLU A 51 -15.51 -32.25 -15.69
C GLU A 51 -14.63 -31.90 -14.48
N ASN A 52 -15.16 -32.14 -13.28
CA ASN A 52 -14.48 -31.98 -12.00
C ASN A 52 -13.96 -30.55 -11.76
N ILE A 53 -14.77 -29.54 -12.10
CA ILE A 53 -14.50 -28.13 -11.74
C ILE A 53 -15.64 -27.59 -10.90
N HIS A 54 -15.37 -26.63 -10.02
CA HIS A 54 -16.40 -26.02 -9.16
C HIS A 54 -16.91 -24.69 -9.71
N ASP A 55 -16.12 -23.99 -10.54
CA ASP A 55 -16.53 -22.73 -11.18
C ASP A 55 -16.18 -22.73 -12.67
N PHE A 56 -17.00 -22.07 -13.48
CA PHE A 56 -16.83 -21.92 -14.93
C PHE A 56 -16.75 -20.45 -15.31
N ALA A 57 -15.74 -20.08 -16.10
CA ALA A 57 -15.56 -18.72 -16.61
C ALA A 57 -15.43 -18.71 -18.13
N TRP A 58 -15.82 -17.58 -18.73
CA TRP A 58 -15.62 -17.31 -20.14
C TRP A 58 -15.41 -15.83 -20.41
N PHE A 59 -14.66 -15.55 -21.47
CA PHE A 59 -14.28 -14.21 -21.91
C PHE A 59 -14.46 -14.13 -23.41
N ALA A 60 -14.87 -12.96 -23.91
CA ALA A 60 -15.03 -12.75 -25.34
C ALA A 60 -14.59 -11.36 -25.76
N SER A 61 -13.86 -11.28 -26.88
CA SER A 61 -13.48 -10.03 -27.51
C SER A 61 -13.35 -10.19 -29.02
N LYS A 62 -13.68 -9.13 -29.75
CA LYS A 62 -13.39 -9.01 -31.19
C LYS A 62 -11.91 -8.70 -31.48
N ASP A 63 -11.17 -8.31 -30.43
CA ASP A 63 -9.79 -7.87 -30.49
C ASP A 63 -8.84 -8.89 -29.85
N PHE A 64 -9.31 -10.09 -29.54
CA PHE A 64 -8.42 -11.17 -29.11
C PHE A 64 -7.63 -11.75 -30.28
N GLU A 65 -6.35 -11.95 -30.03
CA GLU A 65 -5.47 -12.87 -30.74
C GLU A 65 -5.24 -14.10 -29.86
N LYS A 66 -5.09 -15.25 -30.50
CA LYS A 66 -4.92 -16.54 -29.83
C LYS A 66 -3.63 -17.19 -30.29
N GLU A 67 -2.82 -17.62 -29.33
CA GLU A 67 -1.75 -18.57 -29.56
C GLU A 67 -2.00 -19.85 -28.76
N SER A 68 -1.56 -21.00 -29.28
CA SER A 68 -1.70 -22.27 -28.56
C SER A 68 -0.58 -23.24 -28.90
N MET A 69 -0.23 -24.10 -27.94
CA MET A 69 0.66 -25.24 -28.14
C MET A 69 0.15 -26.47 -27.41
N THR A 70 0.41 -27.65 -27.96
CA THR A 70 0.23 -28.91 -27.23
C THR A 70 1.61 -29.49 -26.93
N ALA A 71 1.85 -29.84 -25.67
CA ALA A 71 3.10 -30.44 -25.23
C ALA A 71 2.84 -31.66 -24.33
N SER A 72 3.80 -32.58 -24.26
CA SER A 72 3.75 -33.68 -23.29
C SER A 72 4.24 -33.18 -21.94
N VAL A 73 3.38 -33.24 -20.92
CA VAL A 73 3.66 -32.85 -19.54
C VAL A 73 3.25 -34.01 -18.63
N GLY A 74 4.18 -34.53 -17.82
CA GLY A 74 3.91 -35.72 -17.00
C GLY A 74 3.55 -36.97 -17.81
N GLY A 75 3.98 -37.04 -19.09
CA GLY A 75 3.69 -38.16 -19.99
C GLY A 75 2.31 -38.11 -20.67
N LYS A 76 1.56 -37.01 -20.52
CA LYS A 76 0.25 -36.81 -21.16
C LYS A 76 0.26 -35.56 -22.05
N PRO A 77 -0.49 -35.54 -23.17
CA PRO A 77 -0.67 -34.32 -23.96
C PRO A 77 -1.46 -33.29 -23.15
N LEU A 78 -0.98 -32.04 -23.12
CA LEU A 78 -1.60 -30.91 -22.46
C LEU A 78 -1.59 -29.72 -23.43
N THR A 79 -2.76 -29.11 -23.65
CA THR A 79 -2.91 -27.93 -24.50
C THR A 79 -2.82 -26.65 -23.68
N PHE A 80 -1.91 -25.78 -24.06
CA PHE A 80 -1.78 -24.43 -23.53
C PHE A 80 -2.34 -23.44 -24.54
N ALA A 81 -3.18 -22.50 -24.09
CA ALA A 81 -3.72 -21.44 -24.93
C ALA A 81 -3.60 -20.09 -24.23
N VAL A 82 -3.23 -19.06 -24.98
CA VAL A 82 -3.20 -17.68 -24.49
C VAL A 82 -4.03 -16.80 -25.42
N TYR A 83 -4.86 -15.96 -24.81
CA TYR A 83 -5.69 -14.98 -25.51
C TYR A 83 -5.27 -13.59 -25.06
N TYR A 84 -4.83 -12.74 -25.99
CA TYR A 84 -4.36 -11.40 -25.68
C TYR A 84 -4.89 -10.37 -26.67
N GLN A 85 -4.77 -9.08 -26.34
CA GLN A 85 -5.29 -8.01 -27.20
C GLN A 85 -4.37 -7.78 -28.41
N LYS A 86 -4.96 -7.54 -29.59
CA LYS A 86 -4.23 -7.18 -30.82
C LYS A 86 -3.15 -6.12 -30.56
N GLY A 87 -1.96 -6.35 -31.10
CA GLY A 87 -0.80 -5.44 -30.96
C GLY A 87 0.01 -5.63 -29.67
N LYS A 88 -0.23 -6.70 -28.92
CA LYS A 88 0.50 -7.07 -27.68
C LYS A 88 1.38 -8.31 -27.82
N GLU A 89 1.62 -8.79 -29.05
CA GLU A 89 2.39 -10.00 -29.37
C GLU A 89 3.76 -9.98 -28.69
N LYS A 90 4.44 -8.82 -28.66
CA LYS A 90 5.74 -8.65 -27.99
C LYS A 90 5.65 -8.82 -26.47
N VAL A 91 4.57 -8.35 -25.85
CA VAL A 91 4.35 -8.50 -24.41
C VAL A 91 4.01 -9.95 -24.08
N TRP A 92 3.32 -10.67 -24.96
CA TRP A 92 2.83 -12.05 -24.78
C TRP A 92 3.74 -13.14 -25.36
N GLN A 93 4.83 -12.75 -26.02
CA GLN A 93 5.85 -13.67 -26.51
C GLN A 93 6.35 -14.60 -25.40
N ASN A 94 6.57 -15.87 -25.73
CA ASN A 94 7.06 -16.91 -24.84
C ASN A 94 6.11 -17.31 -23.68
N SER A 95 4.91 -16.71 -23.58
CA SER A 95 3.94 -17.02 -22.51
C SER A 95 3.60 -18.50 -22.44
N LEU A 96 3.37 -19.17 -23.58
CA LEU A 96 3.06 -20.61 -23.61
C LEU A 96 4.16 -21.49 -22.97
N ASN A 97 5.44 -21.13 -23.13
CA ASN A 97 6.53 -21.86 -22.47
C ASN A 97 6.58 -21.58 -20.97
N ILE A 98 6.26 -20.35 -20.54
CA ILE A 98 6.13 -20.00 -19.12
C ILE A 98 4.97 -20.76 -18.48
N MET A 99 3.83 -20.85 -19.16
CA MET A 99 2.68 -21.65 -18.71
C MET A 99 3.05 -23.13 -18.57
N LYS A 100 3.76 -23.69 -19.55
CA LYS A 100 4.28 -25.07 -19.48
C LYS A 100 5.21 -25.27 -18.28
N GLN A 101 6.15 -24.35 -18.07
CA GLN A 101 7.08 -24.39 -16.93
C GLN A 101 6.34 -24.32 -15.60
N ALA A 102 5.32 -23.46 -15.47
CA ALA A 102 4.50 -23.36 -14.27
C ALA A 102 3.84 -24.70 -13.93
N VAL A 103 3.22 -25.36 -14.92
CA VAL A 103 2.60 -26.69 -14.73
C VAL A 103 3.65 -27.75 -14.39
N GLU A 104 4.79 -27.78 -15.07
CA GLU A 104 5.85 -28.76 -14.80
C GLU A 104 6.37 -28.67 -13.36
N LEU A 105 6.63 -27.47 -12.86
CA LEU A 105 7.09 -27.26 -11.49
C LEU A 105 6.03 -27.62 -10.44
N ARG A 106 4.77 -27.25 -10.67
CA ARG A 106 3.66 -27.61 -9.77
C ARG A 106 3.39 -29.12 -9.76
N ASN A 107 3.48 -29.78 -10.93
CA ASN A 107 3.45 -31.23 -11.05
C ASN A 107 4.54 -31.91 -10.23
N GLU A 108 5.76 -31.37 -10.29
CA GLU A 108 6.90 -31.90 -9.56
C GLU A 108 6.73 -31.76 -8.05
N TRP A 109 6.23 -30.63 -7.56
CA TRP A 109 6.21 -30.37 -6.11
C TRP A 109 4.94 -30.80 -5.40
N ILE A 110 3.80 -30.80 -6.09
CA ILE A 110 2.48 -31.00 -5.47
C ILE A 110 1.83 -32.27 -6.03
N GLY A 111 1.57 -32.31 -7.34
CA GLY A 111 0.91 -33.47 -7.95
C GLY A 111 0.44 -33.19 -9.38
N PRO A 112 0.05 -34.23 -10.14
CA PRO A 112 -0.23 -34.11 -11.57
C PRO A 112 -1.45 -33.24 -11.87
N TYR A 113 -1.30 -32.24 -12.74
CA TYR A 113 -2.40 -31.47 -13.30
C TYR A 113 -3.45 -32.41 -13.92
N PRO A 114 -4.73 -32.32 -13.51
CA PRO A 114 -5.70 -33.36 -13.85
C PRO A 114 -6.48 -33.09 -15.14
N TYR A 115 -6.34 -31.91 -15.74
CA TYR A 115 -7.09 -31.49 -16.92
C TYR A 115 -6.19 -31.50 -18.16
N ASP A 116 -6.82 -31.42 -19.35
CA ASP A 116 -6.12 -31.50 -20.64
C ASP A 116 -5.84 -30.13 -21.28
N VAL A 117 -6.28 -29.05 -20.63
CA VAL A 117 -6.13 -27.67 -21.11
C VAL A 117 -5.75 -26.69 -20.00
N VAL A 118 -4.89 -25.72 -20.33
CA VAL A 118 -4.58 -24.54 -19.51
C VAL A 118 -4.71 -23.29 -20.38
N THR A 119 -5.56 -22.36 -19.95
CA THR A 119 -5.82 -21.12 -20.68
C THR A 119 -5.44 -19.89 -19.85
N VAL A 120 -4.83 -18.90 -20.50
CA VAL A 120 -4.57 -17.57 -19.92
C VAL A 120 -5.23 -16.53 -20.82
N VAL A 121 -5.91 -15.55 -20.23
CA VAL A 121 -6.60 -14.47 -20.95
C VAL A 121 -6.15 -13.10 -20.45
N GLU A 122 -5.82 -12.18 -21.35
CA GLU A 122 -5.60 -10.77 -21.02
C GLU A 122 -6.93 -10.04 -20.76
N SER A 123 -7.03 -9.33 -19.64
CA SER A 123 -8.10 -8.38 -19.37
C SER A 123 -7.59 -6.95 -19.23
N ARG A 124 -8.42 -6.01 -19.70
CA ARG A 124 -8.19 -4.57 -19.52
C ARG A 124 -8.62 -4.07 -18.14
N ASP A 125 -9.53 -4.79 -17.49
CA ASP A 125 -10.27 -4.31 -16.32
C ASP A 125 -10.01 -5.15 -15.05
N ALA A 126 -9.16 -6.19 -15.14
CA ALA A 126 -8.75 -6.97 -13.97
C ALA A 126 -7.68 -6.20 -13.16
N ASN A 127 -7.71 -6.33 -11.84
CA ASN A 127 -6.64 -5.84 -10.96
C ASN A 127 -5.80 -7.04 -10.50
N GLY A 128 -4.62 -7.26 -11.10
CA GLY A 128 -3.78 -8.43 -10.82
C GLY A 128 -4.13 -9.58 -11.76
N GLY A 129 -4.64 -10.68 -11.24
CA GLY A 129 -5.27 -11.75 -12.00
C GLY A 129 -6.46 -12.33 -11.24
N MET A 130 -7.08 -13.33 -11.83
CA MET A 130 -8.17 -14.10 -11.22
C MET A 130 -8.17 -15.51 -11.80
N GLU A 131 -8.16 -16.47 -10.91
CA GLU A 131 -8.09 -17.89 -11.16
C GLU A 131 -9.48 -18.49 -11.36
N TYR A 132 -9.66 -19.22 -12.46
CA TYR A 132 -10.73 -20.18 -12.58
C TYR A 132 -10.13 -21.52 -12.97
N PRO A 133 -10.79 -22.65 -12.65
CA PRO A 133 -10.34 -23.94 -13.10
C PRO A 133 -10.11 -23.93 -14.61
N THR A 134 -8.90 -24.32 -15.03
CA THR A 134 -8.41 -24.36 -16.43
C THR A 134 -8.26 -23.04 -17.18
N ILE A 135 -8.69 -21.91 -16.61
CA ILE A 135 -8.61 -20.59 -17.25
C ILE A 135 -8.33 -19.50 -16.22
N THR A 136 -7.26 -18.75 -16.39
CA THR A 136 -7.01 -17.53 -15.59
C THR A 136 -7.11 -16.30 -16.48
N VAL A 137 -7.56 -15.20 -15.89
CA VAL A 137 -7.52 -13.88 -16.48
C VAL A 137 -6.46 -13.03 -15.79
N ILE A 138 -5.62 -12.35 -16.56
CA ILE A 138 -4.55 -11.51 -16.03
C ILE A 138 -4.64 -10.09 -16.59
N SER A 139 -4.31 -9.12 -15.75
CA SER A 139 -4.29 -7.71 -16.11
C SER A 139 -3.11 -7.35 -17.04
N ASP A 140 -3.29 -6.31 -17.85
CA ASP A 140 -2.21 -5.74 -18.67
C ASP A 140 -1.22 -4.94 -17.79
N LEU A 141 -0.19 -5.62 -17.30
CA LEU A 141 0.85 -5.03 -16.43
C LEU A 141 1.92 -4.23 -17.20
N GLY A 142 1.85 -4.19 -18.54
CA GLY A 142 2.78 -3.43 -19.38
C GLY A 142 4.24 -3.91 -19.40
N ASN A 143 4.61 -4.99 -18.70
CA ASN A 143 5.96 -5.57 -18.76
C ASN A 143 5.98 -7.11 -18.62
N THR A 144 6.95 -7.75 -19.27
CA THR A 144 7.06 -9.22 -19.39
C THR A 144 7.42 -9.92 -18.08
N LEU A 145 8.24 -9.30 -17.22
CA LEU A 145 8.67 -9.94 -15.96
C LEU A 145 7.51 -10.10 -14.99
N SER A 146 6.76 -9.02 -14.77
CA SER A 146 5.55 -9.07 -13.92
C SER A 146 4.51 -10.01 -14.52
N ARG A 147 4.33 -10.00 -15.86
CA ARG A 147 3.45 -10.96 -16.53
C ARG A 147 3.83 -12.41 -16.20
N ASP A 148 5.11 -12.77 -16.30
CA ASP A 148 5.56 -14.15 -16.07
C ASP A 148 5.29 -14.59 -14.63
N GLN A 149 5.57 -13.71 -13.67
CA GLN A 149 5.28 -13.97 -12.25
C GLN A 149 3.78 -14.16 -12.00
N ILE A 150 2.92 -13.32 -12.60
CA ILE A 150 1.47 -13.49 -12.49
C ILE A 150 1.04 -14.79 -13.18
N ILE A 151 1.52 -15.13 -14.37
CA ILE A 151 1.18 -16.42 -15.02
C ILE A 151 1.51 -17.60 -14.10
N HIS A 152 2.66 -17.59 -13.43
CA HIS A 152 3.03 -18.63 -12.47
C HIS A 152 2.08 -18.69 -11.27
N HIS A 153 1.75 -17.54 -10.69
CA HIS A 153 0.84 -17.43 -9.56
C HIS A 153 -0.55 -17.98 -9.93
N GLU A 154 -1.15 -17.42 -10.97
CA GLU A 154 -2.51 -17.73 -11.41
C GLU A 154 -2.70 -19.18 -11.86
N ILE A 155 -1.72 -19.74 -12.58
CA ILE A 155 -1.76 -21.17 -12.92
C ILE A 155 -1.61 -22.03 -11.66
N GLY A 156 -0.83 -21.59 -10.68
CA GLY A 156 -0.64 -22.27 -9.41
C GLY A 156 -1.94 -22.49 -8.63
N HIS A 157 -2.90 -21.56 -8.71
CA HIS A 157 -4.23 -21.72 -8.10
C HIS A 157 -5.01 -22.92 -8.64
N ASN A 158 -4.68 -23.46 -9.81
CA ASN A 158 -5.34 -24.69 -10.29
C ASN A 158 -5.10 -25.88 -9.33
N TRP A 159 -4.08 -25.85 -8.46
CA TRP A 159 -3.88 -26.90 -7.46
C TRP A 159 -4.69 -26.64 -6.19
N PHE A 160 -4.53 -25.48 -5.57
CA PHE A 160 -5.07 -25.20 -4.23
C PHE A 160 -6.55 -24.81 -4.23
N TYR A 161 -6.93 -23.88 -5.12
CA TYR A 161 -8.32 -23.57 -5.44
C TYR A 161 -8.92 -24.61 -6.39
N GLY A 162 -8.42 -24.72 -7.62
CA GLY A 162 -9.12 -25.46 -8.69
C GLY A 162 -9.28 -26.97 -8.47
N VAL A 163 -8.34 -27.63 -7.78
CA VAL A 163 -8.35 -29.10 -7.61
C VAL A 163 -8.57 -29.52 -6.16
N ILE A 164 -7.98 -28.80 -5.21
CA ILE A 164 -8.13 -29.05 -3.78
C ILE A 164 -9.30 -28.21 -3.19
N ALA A 165 -10.02 -27.41 -4.00
CA ALA A 165 -11.23 -26.64 -3.63
C ALA A 165 -11.20 -26.08 -2.20
N THR A 166 -10.09 -25.42 -1.88
CA THR A 166 -9.90 -24.75 -0.61
C THR A 166 -10.93 -23.63 -0.42
N ASN A 167 -11.40 -23.43 0.81
CA ASN A 167 -12.30 -22.32 1.13
C ASN A 167 -11.54 -21.03 1.40
N GLU A 168 -11.17 -20.29 0.36
CA GLU A 168 -10.42 -19.04 0.51
C GLU A 168 -11.20 -17.98 1.32
N ARG A 169 -12.54 -17.97 1.23
CA ARG A 169 -13.35 -16.99 1.98
C ARG A 169 -13.18 -17.09 3.49
N LEU A 170 -13.03 -18.31 4.00
CA LEU A 170 -12.83 -18.57 5.43
C LEU A 170 -11.35 -18.70 5.77
N HIS A 171 -10.56 -19.30 4.89
CA HIS A 171 -9.17 -19.71 5.11
C HIS A 171 -8.27 -19.24 3.95
N PRO A 172 -8.14 -17.92 3.70
CA PRO A 172 -7.52 -17.41 2.48
C PRO A 172 -6.05 -17.82 2.32
N TRP A 173 -5.36 -18.08 3.43
CA TRP A 173 -3.98 -18.54 3.41
C TRP A 173 -3.78 -19.92 2.78
N MET A 174 -4.80 -20.78 2.80
CA MET A 174 -4.73 -22.13 2.25
C MET A 174 -4.67 -22.12 0.72
N ASP A 175 -5.13 -21.04 0.09
CA ASP A 175 -4.96 -20.82 -1.34
C ASP A 175 -3.81 -19.83 -1.60
N GLU A 176 -4.03 -18.56 -1.25
CA GLU A 176 -3.11 -17.45 -1.51
C GLU A 176 -1.72 -17.66 -0.89
N GLY A 177 -1.70 -18.11 0.37
CA GLY A 177 -0.48 -18.30 1.15
C GLY A 177 0.32 -19.52 0.70
N MET A 178 -0.37 -20.63 0.44
CA MET A 178 0.24 -21.85 -0.09
C MET A 178 0.77 -21.64 -1.51
N ASN A 179 0.00 -20.97 -2.36
CA ASN A 179 0.40 -20.67 -3.72
C ASN A 179 1.61 -19.71 -3.74
N THR A 180 1.58 -18.63 -2.96
CA THR A 180 2.71 -17.68 -2.81
C THR A 180 3.99 -18.36 -2.30
N PHE A 181 3.89 -19.38 -1.45
CA PHE A 181 5.05 -20.18 -1.04
C PHE A 181 5.72 -20.87 -2.25
N TYR A 182 4.93 -21.45 -3.15
CA TYR A 182 5.45 -22.08 -4.36
C TYR A 182 5.92 -21.09 -5.43
N ASP A 183 5.39 -19.87 -5.46
CA ASP A 183 5.95 -18.81 -6.30
C ASP A 183 7.37 -18.45 -5.87
N ARG A 184 7.60 -18.30 -4.56
CA ARG A 184 8.96 -18.04 -4.03
C ARG A 184 9.91 -19.21 -4.30
N ARG A 185 9.41 -20.44 -4.28
CA ARG A 185 10.19 -21.63 -4.67
C ARG A 185 10.53 -21.59 -6.15
N THR A 186 9.59 -21.17 -7.00
CA THR A 186 9.79 -20.94 -8.45
C THR A 186 10.87 -19.88 -8.69
N ASP A 187 10.74 -18.69 -8.08
CA ASP A 187 11.73 -17.62 -8.18
C ASP A 187 13.13 -18.12 -7.81
N SER A 188 13.23 -18.89 -6.72
CA SER A 188 14.51 -19.45 -6.26
C SER A 188 15.15 -20.39 -7.31
N VAL A 189 14.36 -21.22 -8.00
CA VAL A 189 14.84 -22.09 -9.08
C VAL A 189 15.29 -21.28 -10.30
N LEU A 190 14.47 -20.33 -10.75
CA LEU A 190 14.77 -19.49 -11.91
C LEU A 190 16.03 -18.63 -11.68
N MET A 191 16.17 -18.08 -10.47
CA MET A 191 17.36 -17.32 -10.08
C MET A 191 18.62 -18.19 -10.05
N ALA A 192 18.53 -19.45 -9.63
CA ALA A 192 19.66 -20.38 -9.63
C ALA A 192 20.11 -20.76 -11.05
N GLN A 193 19.17 -20.81 -12.01
CA GLN A 193 19.45 -21.14 -13.41
C GLN A 193 20.01 -19.95 -14.21
N THR A 194 19.92 -18.71 -13.69
CA THR A 194 20.36 -17.51 -14.41
C THR A 194 21.85 -17.20 -14.16
N THR A 195 22.68 -17.29 -15.22
CA THR A 195 24.13 -17.00 -15.15
C THR A 195 24.42 -15.49 -15.02
N SER A 196 24.84 -15.09 -13.82
CA SER A 196 25.69 -13.95 -13.37
C SER A 196 25.79 -12.57 -14.08
N LYS A 197 25.37 -12.33 -15.34
CA LYS A 197 25.59 -11.04 -16.05
C LYS A 197 24.43 -10.05 -16.05
N GLN A 198 23.20 -10.45 -15.72
CA GLN A 198 22.02 -9.54 -15.60
C GLN A 198 21.78 -9.02 -14.18
N LYS A 199 22.73 -9.19 -13.25
CA LYS A 199 22.57 -8.85 -11.82
C LYS A 199 22.62 -7.36 -11.47
N ARG A 200 22.79 -6.43 -12.42
CA ARG A 200 23.16 -5.04 -12.09
C ARG A 200 22.11 -3.94 -12.29
N PHE A 201 20.93 -4.22 -12.85
CA PHE A 201 19.89 -3.20 -13.02
C PHE A 201 18.52 -3.53 -12.39
N ALA A 202 18.27 -4.79 -11.99
CA ALA A 202 17.03 -5.19 -11.30
C ALA A 202 17.07 -5.01 -9.77
N SER A 203 18.21 -4.59 -9.19
CA SER A 203 18.48 -4.72 -7.75
C SER A 203 18.17 -3.50 -6.89
N GLN A 204 17.72 -2.38 -7.47
CA GLN A 204 17.39 -1.17 -6.69
C GLN A 204 15.98 -1.17 -6.09
N PHE A 205 15.08 -2.03 -6.57
CA PHE A 205 13.78 -2.31 -5.96
C PHE A 205 13.57 -3.82 -5.91
N ASN A 206 14.15 -4.47 -4.89
CA ASN A 206 13.82 -5.87 -4.62
C ASN A 206 12.39 -5.91 -4.03
N GLU A 207 11.42 -6.37 -4.81
CA GLU A 207 10.02 -6.46 -4.42
C GLU A 207 9.82 -7.20 -3.09
N THR A 208 10.54 -8.32 -2.90
CA THR A 208 10.57 -9.06 -1.64
C THR A 208 11.02 -8.18 -0.46
N ALA A 209 11.98 -7.28 -0.70
CA ALA A 209 12.44 -6.33 0.31
C ALA A 209 11.35 -5.33 0.70
N VAL A 210 10.59 -4.83 -0.29
CA VAL A 210 9.47 -3.90 -0.08
C VAL A 210 8.37 -4.58 0.72
N GLN A 211 7.94 -5.77 0.28
CA GLN A 211 6.91 -6.57 0.95
C GLN A 211 7.32 -6.89 2.40
N ASN A 212 8.58 -7.32 2.63
CA ASN A 212 9.09 -7.57 3.99
C ASN A 212 9.09 -6.30 4.86
N GLY A 213 9.49 -5.15 4.30
CA GLY A 213 9.48 -3.88 5.00
C GLY A 213 8.05 -3.38 5.30
N MET A 214 7.10 -3.60 4.41
CA MET A 214 5.69 -3.28 4.60
C MET A 214 5.07 -4.16 5.69
N LEU A 215 5.30 -5.48 5.62
CA LEU A 215 4.85 -6.43 6.64
C LEU A 215 5.42 -6.11 8.03
N ALA A 216 6.72 -5.80 8.10
CA ALA A 216 7.33 -5.37 9.36
C ALA A 216 6.81 -4.02 9.87
N SER A 217 6.34 -3.13 8.98
CA SER A 217 5.65 -1.89 9.37
C SER A 217 4.31 -2.18 10.04
N LEU A 218 3.52 -3.12 9.51
CA LEU A 218 2.24 -3.53 10.11
C LEU A 218 2.44 -4.08 11.54
N TYR A 219 3.49 -4.88 11.76
CA TYR A 219 3.84 -5.38 13.09
C TYR A 219 4.25 -4.29 14.07
N ASN A 220 4.99 -3.28 13.60
CA ASN A 220 5.39 -2.15 14.44
C ASN A 220 4.19 -1.26 14.79
N MET A 221 3.28 -1.07 13.82
CA MET A 221 2.05 -0.29 13.95
C MET A 221 0.95 -1.02 14.73
N LYS A 222 1.09 -2.33 14.97
CA LYS A 222 0.07 -3.19 15.61
C LYS A 222 -1.26 -3.21 14.83
N THR A 223 -1.17 -3.08 13.51
CA THR A 223 -2.31 -3.09 12.59
C THR A 223 -2.43 -4.38 11.80
N ASP A 224 -1.54 -5.35 12.05
CA ASP A 224 -1.59 -6.66 11.44
C ASP A 224 -2.76 -7.50 11.97
N GLN A 225 -3.19 -8.45 11.14
CA GLN A 225 -4.26 -9.40 11.43
C GLN A 225 -3.69 -10.84 11.49
N PRO A 226 -4.36 -11.78 12.18
CA PRO A 226 -4.05 -13.22 12.09
C PRO A 226 -4.08 -13.71 10.64
N ILE A 227 -3.31 -14.76 10.34
CA ILE A 227 -3.32 -15.43 9.02
C ILE A 227 -4.69 -16.07 8.78
N GLU A 228 -5.28 -16.64 9.82
CA GLU A 228 -6.61 -17.29 9.84
C GLU A 228 -7.78 -16.30 9.80
N THR A 229 -7.56 -15.03 9.42
CA THR A 229 -8.67 -14.08 9.32
C THR A 229 -9.47 -14.38 8.05
N PRO A 230 -10.82 -14.49 8.10
CA PRO A 230 -11.62 -14.64 6.89
C PRO A 230 -11.49 -13.44 5.94
N SER A 231 -11.61 -13.66 4.62
CA SER A 231 -11.42 -12.62 3.59
C SER A 231 -12.26 -11.37 3.85
N ALA A 232 -13.53 -11.54 4.21
CA ALA A 232 -14.46 -10.44 4.49
C ALA A 232 -14.06 -9.57 5.71
N GLN A 233 -13.12 -10.03 6.56
CA GLN A 233 -12.65 -9.30 7.74
C GLN A 233 -11.26 -8.68 7.56
N PHE A 234 -10.56 -8.98 6.47
CA PHE A 234 -9.26 -8.39 6.18
C PHE A 234 -9.37 -6.95 5.68
N THR A 235 -8.51 -6.07 6.20
CA THR A 235 -8.25 -4.83 5.47
C THR A 235 -7.54 -5.15 4.17
N SER A 236 -7.73 -4.37 3.11
CA SER A 236 -7.10 -4.64 1.80
C SER A 236 -5.58 -4.81 1.88
N ILE A 237 -4.91 -4.03 2.74
CA ILE A 237 -3.46 -4.16 2.98
C ILE A 237 -3.13 -5.48 3.67
N ASN A 238 -3.93 -5.90 4.67
CA ASN A 238 -3.69 -7.18 5.35
C ASN A 238 -4.06 -8.36 4.46
N TYR A 239 -5.02 -8.25 3.53
CA TYR A 239 -5.27 -9.31 2.54
C TYR A 239 -3.97 -9.64 1.79
N GLY A 240 -3.40 -8.66 1.09
CA GLY A 240 -2.15 -8.86 0.36
C GLY A 240 -0.93 -9.17 1.24
N MET A 241 -0.78 -8.56 2.42
CA MET A 241 0.42 -8.75 3.25
C MET A 241 0.35 -9.96 4.19
N ILE A 242 -0.84 -10.32 4.66
CA ILE A 242 -1.02 -11.39 5.64
C ILE A 242 -1.40 -12.70 4.94
N ALA A 243 -2.44 -12.69 4.10
CA ALA A 243 -2.91 -13.91 3.44
C ALA A 243 -1.89 -14.46 2.43
N TYR A 244 -1.09 -13.61 1.79
CA TYR A 244 -0.03 -14.03 0.87
C TYR A 244 1.33 -14.07 1.58
N ILE A 245 1.87 -12.89 1.94
CA ILE A 245 3.30 -12.76 2.30
C ILE A 245 3.61 -13.39 3.66
N LYS A 246 2.79 -13.15 4.70
CA LYS A 246 2.99 -13.74 6.04
C LYS A 246 2.66 -15.24 6.03
N ALA A 247 1.58 -15.66 5.37
CA ALA A 247 1.23 -17.07 5.22
C ALA A 247 2.31 -17.88 4.48
N SER A 248 2.86 -17.37 3.38
CA SER A 248 3.99 -17.99 2.69
C SER A 248 5.23 -18.15 3.59
N LYS A 249 5.50 -17.18 4.47
CA LYS A 249 6.57 -17.30 5.49
C LYS A 249 6.23 -18.30 6.60
N TRP A 250 4.95 -18.51 6.88
CA TRP A 250 4.48 -19.53 7.81
C TRP A 250 4.66 -20.92 7.19
N MET A 251 4.36 -21.10 5.90
CA MET A 251 4.68 -22.33 5.15
C MET A 251 6.18 -22.63 5.17
N GLU A 252 7.04 -21.62 4.96
CA GLU A 252 8.51 -21.76 5.09
C GLU A 252 8.93 -22.17 6.52
N LEU A 253 8.24 -21.66 7.54
CA LEU A 253 8.48 -22.07 8.92
C LEU A 253 8.07 -23.54 9.14
N LEU A 254 6.92 -23.96 8.59
CA LEU A 254 6.43 -25.33 8.66
C LEU A 254 7.40 -26.30 7.95
N GLU A 255 7.83 -25.98 6.73
CA GLU A 255 8.84 -26.74 5.97
C GLU A 255 10.13 -26.88 6.78
N LYS A 256 10.61 -25.79 7.40
CA LYS A 256 11.81 -25.83 8.24
C LYS A 256 11.64 -26.72 9.47
N THR A 257 10.47 -26.68 10.11
CA THR A 257 10.18 -27.49 11.30
C THR A 257 10.08 -28.98 10.96
N MET A 258 9.41 -29.33 9.87
CA MET A 258 9.23 -30.71 9.43
C MET A 258 10.46 -31.32 8.74
N GLY A 259 11.31 -30.45 8.17
CA GLY A 259 12.31 -30.85 7.19
C GLY A 259 11.72 -30.93 5.79
N ARG A 260 12.51 -30.53 4.79
CA ARG A 260 12.06 -30.39 3.39
C ARG A 260 11.50 -31.67 2.79
N GLU A 261 12.12 -32.82 3.05
CA GLU A 261 11.65 -34.10 2.51
C GLU A 261 10.26 -34.48 3.05
N SER A 262 10.06 -34.38 4.36
CA SER A 262 8.76 -34.63 5.00
C SER A 262 7.69 -33.64 4.56
N PHE A 263 8.07 -32.38 4.36
CA PHE A 263 7.16 -31.35 3.85
C PHE A 263 6.78 -31.58 2.38
N ASP A 264 7.74 -31.90 1.51
CA ASP A 264 7.46 -32.22 0.10
C ASP A 264 6.56 -33.47 0.00
N LEU A 265 6.76 -34.46 0.89
CA LEU A 265 5.85 -35.61 1.01
C LEU A 265 4.46 -35.20 1.50
N LEU A 266 4.35 -34.32 2.50
CA LEU A 266 3.08 -33.77 2.98
C LEU A 266 2.29 -33.15 1.85
N MET A 267 2.90 -32.27 1.05
CA MET A 267 2.19 -31.57 -0.02
C MET A 267 1.70 -32.53 -1.12
N ARG A 268 2.49 -33.57 -1.43
CA ARG A 268 2.09 -34.64 -2.36
C ARG A 268 0.95 -35.51 -1.82
N ARG A 269 1.00 -35.86 -0.54
CA ARG A 269 -0.08 -36.62 0.13
C ARG A 269 -1.34 -35.80 0.24
N TYR A 270 -1.22 -34.52 0.58
CA TYR A 270 -2.33 -33.59 0.68
C TYR A 270 -3.06 -33.48 -0.65
N TYR A 271 -2.33 -33.25 -1.74
CA TYR A 271 -2.89 -33.29 -3.09
C TYR A 271 -3.58 -34.62 -3.39
N ALA A 272 -2.92 -35.76 -3.15
CA ALA A 272 -3.48 -37.06 -3.50
C ALA A 272 -4.76 -37.41 -2.71
N GLU A 273 -4.83 -37.04 -1.44
CA GLU A 273 -5.96 -37.35 -0.55
C GLU A 273 -7.15 -36.40 -0.76
N TRP A 274 -6.87 -35.13 -1.09
CA TRP A 274 -7.86 -34.05 -1.19
C TRP A 274 -8.16 -33.59 -2.61
N LYS A 275 -7.59 -34.24 -3.62
CA LYS A 275 -7.97 -34.04 -5.02
C LYS A 275 -9.48 -34.19 -5.21
N PHE A 276 -10.11 -33.14 -5.72
CA PHE A 276 -11.55 -33.00 -5.96
C PHE A 276 -12.41 -33.13 -4.70
N LYS A 277 -11.93 -32.56 -3.59
CA LYS A 277 -12.62 -32.45 -2.30
C LYS A 277 -12.34 -31.08 -1.68
N HIS A 278 -12.96 -30.77 -0.55
CA HIS A 278 -12.80 -29.50 0.17
C HIS A 278 -12.21 -29.72 1.58
N PRO A 279 -10.87 -29.66 1.74
CA PRO A 279 -10.22 -29.74 3.05
C PRO A 279 -10.40 -28.45 3.87
N TYR A 280 -10.28 -28.62 5.17
CA TYR A 280 -10.18 -27.54 6.16
C TYR A 280 -8.77 -27.49 6.78
N PRO A 281 -8.40 -26.41 7.49
CA PRO A 281 -7.10 -26.29 8.16
C PRO A 281 -6.74 -27.49 9.05
N GLU A 282 -7.73 -28.08 9.72
CA GLU A 282 -7.56 -29.23 10.61
C GLU A 282 -7.14 -30.49 9.85
N ASP A 283 -7.62 -30.67 8.61
CA ASP A 283 -7.25 -31.80 7.75
C ASP A 283 -5.78 -31.71 7.32
N PHE A 284 -5.35 -30.51 6.91
CA PHE A 284 -3.95 -30.26 6.57
C PHE A 284 -3.03 -30.45 7.78
N LYS A 285 -3.46 -29.97 8.97
CA LYS A 285 -2.73 -30.16 10.22
C LYS A 285 -2.59 -31.63 10.59
N ALA A 286 -3.70 -32.37 10.58
CA ALA A 286 -3.70 -33.79 10.94
C ALA A 286 -2.76 -34.60 10.04
N LEU A 287 -2.78 -34.32 8.73
CA LEU A 287 -1.86 -34.95 7.80
C LEU A 287 -0.40 -34.57 8.07
N ALA A 288 -0.12 -33.28 8.34
CA ALA A 288 1.21 -32.80 8.67
C ALA A 288 1.78 -33.46 9.95
N GLU A 289 0.98 -33.55 11.01
CA GLU A 289 1.37 -34.20 12.27
C GLU A 289 1.59 -35.70 12.10
N SER A 290 0.77 -36.36 11.26
CA SER A 290 0.93 -37.79 10.96
C SER A 290 2.27 -38.12 10.30
N LEU A 291 2.77 -37.21 9.45
CA LEU A 291 4.05 -37.35 8.75
C LEU A 291 5.23 -36.84 9.58
N HIS A 292 5.01 -35.83 10.43
CA HIS A 292 6.05 -35.30 11.31
C HIS A 292 6.36 -36.22 12.49
N GLY A 293 5.36 -36.97 12.97
CA GLY A 293 5.49 -37.88 14.12
C GLY A 293 5.43 -37.19 15.48
N SER A 294 5.15 -35.89 15.54
CA SER A 294 4.93 -35.12 16.76
C SER A 294 3.97 -33.95 16.53
N SER A 295 3.45 -33.36 17.61
CA SER A 295 2.52 -32.22 17.53
C SER A 295 3.18 -31.01 16.86
N LEU A 296 2.40 -30.34 16.00
CA LEU A 296 2.77 -29.10 15.33
C LEU A 296 1.98 -27.90 15.87
N ASP A 297 1.32 -28.05 17.02
CA ASP A 297 0.48 -27.01 17.66
C ASP A 297 1.16 -25.64 17.70
N GLN A 298 2.43 -25.58 18.13
CA GLN A 298 3.16 -24.31 18.23
C GLN A 298 3.28 -23.57 16.89
N VAL A 299 3.36 -24.30 15.78
CA VAL A 299 3.43 -23.70 14.44
C VAL A 299 2.02 -23.29 13.98
N PHE A 300 1.03 -24.17 14.13
CA PHE A 300 -0.36 -23.90 13.71
C PHE A 300 -1.04 -22.80 14.54
N ASP A 301 -0.73 -22.67 15.82
CA ASP A 301 -1.22 -21.59 16.69
C ASP A 301 -0.82 -20.21 16.17
N LEU A 302 0.28 -20.11 15.41
CA LEU A 302 0.70 -18.85 14.78
C LEU A 302 -0.26 -18.37 13.68
N LEU A 303 -1.09 -19.24 13.11
CA LEU A 303 -2.13 -18.85 12.15
C LEU A 303 -3.13 -17.88 12.82
N ASN A 304 -3.44 -18.11 14.09
CA ASN A 304 -4.35 -17.31 14.91
C ASN A 304 -3.67 -16.12 15.59
N ALA A 305 -2.35 -16.00 15.51
CA ALA A 305 -1.57 -14.99 16.23
C ALA A 305 -1.25 -13.75 15.39
N LYS A 306 -1.38 -12.58 16.03
CA LYS A 306 -0.79 -11.33 15.54
C LYS A 306 0.71 -11.29 15.85
N GLY A 307 1.43 -10.47 15.10
CA GLY A 307 2.86 -10.21 15.25
C GLY A 307 3.73 -11.03 14.31
N ARG A 308 5.04 -10.97 14.58
CA ARG A 308 6.07 -11.64 13.80
C ARG A 308 6.06 -13.14 14.08
N LEU A 309 6.27 -13.95 13.03
CA LEU A 309 6.49 -15.39 13.14
C LEU A 309 7.83 -15.75 13.82
N LYS A 310 8.82 -14.86 13.73
CA LYS A 310 10.15 -15.02 14.32
C LYS A 310 10.54 -13.75 15.08
N PRO A 311 11.28 -13.84 16.21
CA PRO A 311 11.75 -12.66 16.92
C PRO A 311 12.56 -11.71 16.02
N PRO A 312 12.46 -10.39 16.20
CA PRO A 312 13.23 -9.44 15.42
C PRO A 312 14.73 -9.56 15.74
N VAL A 313 15.57 -9.46 14.70
CA VAL A 313 17.03 -9.42 14.84
C VAL A 313 17.46 -8.04 15.35
N LYS A 314 18.55 -7.96 16.13
CA LYS A 314 19.13 -6.68 16.57
C LYS A 314 19.49 -5.79 15.37
N LYS A 315 19.16 -4.51 15.45
CA LYS A 315 19.35 -3.54 14.37
C LYS A 315 20.70 -2.82 14.45
N LYS A 316 21.41 -2.68 13.33
CA LYS A 316 22.63 -1.85 13.17
C LYS A 316 22.29 -0.55 12.42
N ILE A 317 22.93 0.58 12.72
CA ILE A 317 22.74 1.83 11.97
C ILE A 317 23.59 1.80 10.69
N ALA A 318 23.01 2.16 9.55
CA ALA A 318 23.73 2.25 8.28
C ALA A 318 23.26 3.46 7.44
N PRO A 319 24.18 4.29 6.92
CA PRO A 319 23.83 5.35 5.98
C PRO A 319 23.43 4.74 4.63
N LYS A 320 22.36 5.27 4.02
CA LYS A 320 21.85 4.80 2.72
C LYS A 320 21.39 5.96 1.83
N PRO A 321 21.33 5.78 0.49
CA PRO A 321 20.75 6.75 -0.43
C PRO A 321 19.26 7.03 -0.16
N LEU A 322 18.71 8.08 -0.77
CA LEU A 322 17.31 8.48 -0.66
C LEU A 322 16.36 7.30 -1.01
N LEU A 323 15.39 7.02 -0.13
CA LEU A 323 14.38 5.94 -0.28
C LEU A 323 14.95 4.51 -0.29
N SER A 324 15.97 4.23 0.53
CA SER A 324 16.49 2.86 0.62
C SER A 324 15.52 1.90 1.31
N ILE A 325 15.14 0.83 0.61
CA ILE A 325 14.40 -0.30 1.18
C ILE A 325 15.41 -1.26 1.81
N ASN A 326 15.16 -1.70 3.05
CA ASN A 326 16.02 -2.66 3.71
C ASN A 326 15.37 -4.06 3.70
N PRO A 327 15.90 -5.03 2.91
CA PRO A 327 15.32 -6.38 2.82
C PRO A 327 15.32 -7.15 4.13
N ASN A 328 16.29 -6.86 4.99
CA ASN A 328 16.48 -7.56 6.26
C ASN A 328 16.17 -6.58 7.40
N ASP A 329 15.24 -6.89 8.31
CA ASP A 329 14.85 -6.06 9.49
C ASP A 329 16.01 -5.81 10.51
N SER A 330 17.27 -5.94 10.06
CA SER A 330 18.51 -5.83 10.83
C SER A 330 19.25 -4.49 10.68
N THR A 331 18.74 -3.51 9.91
CA THR A 331 19.38 -2.18 9.84
C THR A 331 18.41 -1.00 10.00
N TYR A 332 18.83 0.01 10.76
CA TYR A 332 18.25 1.35 10.76
C TYR A 332 18.86 2.15 9.62
N ALA A 333 18.07 2.37 8.56
CA ALA A 333 18.50 3.17 7.43
C ALA A 333 18.36 4.67 7.74
N LEU A 334 19.45 5.41 7.55
CA LEU A 334 19.47 6.87 7.51
C LEU A 334 19.60 7.29 6.05
N ALA A 335 18.58 7.96 5.52
CA ALA A 335 18.56 8.46 4.15
C ALA A 335 19.11 9.89 4.11
N VAL A 336 20.01 10.16 3.18
CA VAL A 336 20.57 11.51 2.91
C VAL A 336 20.44 11.81 1.42
N ALA A 337 19.98 13.01 1.08
CA ALA A 337 19.89 13.50 -0.29
C ALA A 337 20.22 14.99 -0.39
N PRO A 338 20.71 15.46 -1.54
CA PRO A 338 20.79 16.89 -1.82
C PRO A 338 19.40 17.55 -1.73
N ALA A 339 19.37 18.79 -1.24
CA ALA A 339 18.17 19.60 -1.16
C ALA A 339 18.43 20.98 -1.76
N ILE A 340 17.48 21.47 -2.55
CA ILE A 340 17.52 22.80 -3.15
C ILE A 340 16.21 23.50 -2.80
N GLY A 341 16.31 24.76 -2.38
CA GLY A 341 15.18 25.62 -2.10
C GLY A 341 15.32 26.98 -2.79
N TYR A 342 14.21 27.70 -2.90
CA TYR A 342 14.21 29.08 -3.37
C TYR A 342 13.15 29.89 -2.63
N ASN A 343 13.49 31.13 -2.26
CA ASN A 343 12.49 32.15 -2.00
C ASN A 343 13.00 33.53 -2.43
N MET A 344 12.11 34.53 -2.44
CA MET A 344 12.39 35.87 -2.96
C MET A 344 13.58 36.56 -2.26
N TYR A 345 13.76 36.36 -0.97
CA TYR A 345 14.74 37.06 -0.12
C TYR A 345 16.04 36.29 0.05
N ASP A 346 15.94 34.97 0.19
CA ASP A 346 17.05 34.04 0.36
C ASP A 346 17.70 33.62 -0.97
N LYS A 347 17.03 33.88 -2.09
CA LYS A 347 17.42 33.40 -3.43
C LYS A 347 17.56 31.88 -3.43
N ILE A 348 18.59 31.35 -4.08
CA ILE A 348 18.87 29.92 -4.13
C ILE A 348 19.36 29.46 -2.76
N GLN A 349 18.87 28.33 -2.30
CA GLN A 349 19.29 27.70 -1.05
C GLN A 349 19.75 26.28 -1.36
N VAL A 350 20.94 25.91 -0.87
CA VAL A 350 21.54 24.59 -1.13
C VAL A 350 21.81 23.91 0.19
N GLY A 351 21.49 22.62 0.29
CA GLY A 351 21.75 21.83 1.48
C GLY A 351 21.45 20.35 1.26
N ALA A 352 20.98 19.69 2.31
CA ALA A 352 20.66 18.26 2.27
C ALA A 352 19.40 17.96 3.08
N VAL A 353 18.64 16.96 2.67
CA VAL A 353 17.59 16.33 3.48
C VAL A 353 18.15 15.08 4.12
N VAL A 354 18.01 14.96 5.44
CA VAL A 354 18.37 13.80 6.25
C VAL A 354 17.11 13.27 6.92
N HIS A 355 16.78 12.00 6.72
CA HIS A 355 15.57 11.41 7.29
C HIS A 355 15.68 9.91 7.55
N ASN A 356 14.76 9.37 8.36
CA ASN A 356 14.64 7.93 8.59
C ASN A 356 13.26 7.37 8.21
N TYR A 357 12.47 8.11 7.42
CA TYR A 357 11.27 7.58 6.75
C TYR A 357 11.67 6.52 5.72
N ASN A 358 11.84 5.29 6.19
CA ASN A 358 12.21 4.11 5.42
C ASN A 358 11.28 2.95 5.78
N LEU A 359 11.26 1.91 4.96
CA LEU A 359 10.61 0.64 5.29
C LEU A 359 11.61 -0.31 5.99
N PRO A 360 11.25 -0.91 7.13
CA PRO A 360 9.98 -0.77 7.86
C PRO A 360 9.85 0.54 8.63
N LEU A 361 8.61 1.02 8.77
CA LEU A 361 8.30 2.23 9.51
C LEU A 361 8.67 2.07 10.99
N SER A 362 9.56 2.94 11.46
CA SER A 362 9.97 3.05 12.86
C SER A 362 8.94 3.83 13.70
N ASN A 363 8.90 3.58 15.01
CA ASN A 363 8.13 4.40 15.95
C ASN A 363 8.72 5.81 16.05
N PHE A 364 10.04 5.92 16.13
CA PHE A 364 10.78 7.17 16.06
C PHE A 364 11.05 7.55 14.60
N ARG A 365 10.57 8.72 14.17
CA ARG A 365 10.75 9.24 12.82
C ARG A 365 11.23 10.67 12.85
N PHE A 366 12.09 11.04 11.90
CA PHE A 366 12.52 12.41 11.71
C PHE A 366 12.87 12.72 10.26
N VAL A 367 12.77 13.99 9.93
CA VAL A 367 13.28 14.60 8.71
C VAL A 367 13.86 15.97 9.09
N ALA A 368 15.03 16.29 8.54
CA ALA A 368 15.66 17.60 8.69
C ALA A 368 16.22 18.02 7.34
N ALA A 369 15.99 19.27 6.96
CA ALA A 369 16.46 19.87 5.72
C ALA A 369 17.18 21.19 6.02
N PRO A 370 18.42 21.16 6.54
CA PRO A 370 19.25 22.35 6.64
C PRO A 370 19.61 22.87 5.25
N LEU A 371 19.44 24.17 5.03
CA LEU A 371 19.67 24.85 3.76
C LEU A 371 20.50 26.11 3.99
N TYR A 372 21.55 26.31 3.20
CA TYR A 372 22.32 27.55 3.17
C TYR A 372 21.81 28.46 2.07
N ALA A 373 21.35 29.66 2.43
CA ALA A 373 20.80 30.64 1.50
C ALA A 373 21.88 31.54 0.88
N THR A 374 21.92 31.67 -0.45
CA THR A 374 22.92 32.48 -1.14
C THR A 374 22.64 33.98 -1.07
N GLY A 375 21.36 34.39 -0.99
CA GLY A 375 20.96 35.79 -0.86
C GLY A 375 21.26 36.36 0.53
N SER A 376 20.70 35.75 1.56
CA SER A 376 20.85 36.22 2.95
C SER A 376 22.14 35.80 3.64
N LYS A 377 22.89 34.85 3.06
CA LYS A 377 24.10 34.24 3.65
C LYS A 377 23.84 33.64 5.04
N SER A 378 22.66 33.06 5.23
CA SER A 378 22.22 32.48 6.49
C SER A 378 21.75 31.02 6.33
N PHE A 379 21.76 30.28 7.44
CA PHE A 379 21.13 28.96 7.50
C PHE A 379 19.63 29.06 7.77
N ASN A 380 18.89 28.43 6.86
CA ASN A 380 17.46 28.17 6.90
C ASN A 380 17.19 26.67 6.98
N GLY A 381 15.92 26.33 7.08
CA GLY A 381 15.50 24.95 6.92
C GLY A 381 14.19 24.63 7.60
N LEU A 382 13.85 23.36 7.51
CA LEU A 382 12.71 22.78 8.19
C LEU A 382 13.08 21.42 8.75
N GLY A 383 12.40 21.03 9.82
CA GLY A 383 12.59 19.72 10.41
C GLY A 383 11.36 19.27 11.17
N ARG A 384 11.21 17.96 11.29
CA ARG A 384 10.18 17.32 12.09
C ARG A 384 10.78 16.11 12.78
N VAL A 385 10.48 15.95 14.06
CA VAL A 385 10.72 14.74 14.82
C VAL A 385 9.39 14.24 15.37
N GLU A 386 9.18 12.93 15.38
CA GLU A 386 8.00 12.32 15.96
C GLU A 386 8.31 10.96 16.58
N TYR A 387 7.54 10.61 17.61
CA TYR A 387 7.52 9.30 18.22
C TYR A 387 6.08 8.80 18.26
N ASN A 388 5.85 7.60 17.72
CA ASN A 388 4.55 6.96 17.62
C ASN A 388 4.45 5.81 18.63
N PHE A 389 3.50 5.90 19.56
CA PHE A 389 3.14 4.84 20.50
C PHE A 389 1.89 4.13 19.98
N TYR A 390 2.07 2.92 19.46
CA TYR A 390 0.97 2.07 18.99
C TYR A 390 0.53 1.14 20.11
N SER A 391 -0.71 1.28 20.58
CA SER A 391 -1.26 0.48 21.68
C SER A 391 -2.29 -0.56 21.20
N GLY A 392 -2.21 -0.96 19.92
CA GLY A 392 -3.15 -1.89 19.29
C GLY A 392 -4.60 -1.39 19.41
N ASN A 393 -5.43 -2.14 20.13
CA ASN A 393 -6.86 -1.84 20.29
C ASN A 393 -7.15 -0.61 21.19
N ARG A 394 -6.15 0.04 21.78
CA ARG A 394 -6.31 1.23 22.65
C ARG A 394 -6.06 2.57 21.94
N GLY A 395 -5.88 2.54 20.62
CA GLY A 395 -5.57 3.71 19.81
C GLY A 395 -4.07 3.96 19.70
N HIS A 396 -3.72 5.18 19.28
CA HIS A 396 -2.37 5.56 18.90
C HIS A 396 -2.05 6.97 19.40
N VAL A 397 -0.92 7.12 20.10
CA VAL A 397 -0.42 8.43 20.55
C VAL A 397 0.79 8.82 19.72
N LYS A 398 0.79 10.04 19.18
CA LYS A 398 1.88 10.63 18.42
C LYS A 398 2.37 11.87 19.13
N LEU A 399 3.62 11.84 19.57
CA LEU A 399 4.35 13.03 20.01
C LEU A 399 5.14 13.56 18.83
N PHE A 400 5.10 14.86 18.57
CA PHE A 400 5.86 15.45 17.47
C PHE A 400 6.33 16.87 17.79
N ALA A 401 7.41 17.30 17.12
CA ALA A 401 7.83 18.68 17.07
C ALA A 401 8.24 19.03 15.64
N THR A 402 7.75 20.16 15.14
CA THR A 402 8.12 20.70 13.82
C THR A 402 8.83 22.04 14.01
N ALA A 403 9.95 22.25 13.33
CA ALA A 403 10.69 23.50 13.34
C ALA A 403 10.87 24.03 11.90
N SER A 404 10.83 25.34 11.72
CA SER A 404 11.13 26.00 10.43
C SER A 404 11.71 27.38 10.63
N LYS A 405 12.69 27.76 9.80
CA LYS A 405 13.33 29.08 9.80
C LYS A 405 13.58 29.56 8.36
N PHE A 406 13.11 30.77 8.04
CA PHE A 406 13.33 31.42 6.74
C PHE A 406 13.30 32.95 6.85
N ASN A 407 13.88 33.63 5.86
CA ASN A 407 13.69 35.07 5.68
C ASN A 407 12.40 35.34 4.89
N MET A 408 11.54 36.19 5.44
CA MET A 408 10.22 36.53 4.89
C MET A 408 10.16 37.92 4.29
N ASN A 409 11.16 38.76 4.56
CA ASN A 409 11.30 40.09 3.98
C ASN A 409 12.76 40.58 4.08
N ALA A 410 13.09 41.67 3.41
CA ALA A 410 14.37 42.35 3.52
C ALA A 410 14.19 43.87 3.37
N PHE A 411 15.06 44.64 4.01
CA PHE A 411 15.12 46.09 3.86
C PHE A 411 16.57 46.50 3.59
N THR A 412 16.77 47.25 2.52
CA THR A 412 18.07 47.83 2.17
C THR A 412 18.06 49.29 2.56
N ASP A 413 18.98 49.69 3.44
CA ASP A 413 19.10 51.07 3.89
C ASP A 413 19.81 51.97 2.85
N GLU A 414 19.85 53.27 3.13
CA GLU A 414 20.50 54.27 2.26
C GLU A 414 22.01 54.04 2.08
N LYS A 415 22.63 53.25 2.97
CA LYS A 415 24.06 52.87 2.90
C LYS A 415 24.26 51.59 2.09
N GLY A 416 23.20 51.01 1.51
CA GLY A 416 23.23 49.75 0.76
C GLY A 416 23.30 48.50 1.64
N THR A 417 23.16 48.64 2.96
CA THR A 417 23.15 47.50 3.90
C THR A 417 21.77 46.86 3.91
N THR A 418 21.69 45.57 3.60
CA THR A 418 20.43 44.83 3.60
C THR A 418 20.26 44.05 4.90
N GLY A 419 19.25 44.41 5.69
CA GLY A 419 18.80 43.62 6.83
C GLY A 419 17.63 42.72 6.45
N TYR A 420 17.60 41.51 7.00
CA TYR A 420 16.61 40.49 6.69
C TYR A 420 15.62 40.33 7.83
N LEU A 421 14.33 40.25 7.50
CA LEU A 421 13.27 39.95 8.44
C LEU A 421 13.01 38.45 8.39
N SER A 422 13.35 37.74 9.46
CA SER A 422 13.24 36.30 9.56
C SER A 422 12.06 35.87 10.42
N PHE A 423 11.59 34.63 10.25
CA PHE A 423 10.88 33.93 11.31
C PHE A 423 11.58 32.63 11.69
N PHE A 424 11.38 32.27 12.94
CA PHE A 424 11.56 30.93 13.47
C PHE A 424 10.23 30.45 14.05
N LYS A 425 9.81 29.25 13.68
CA LYS A 425 8.57 28.62 14.16
C LYS A 425 8.91 27.25 14.73
N LEU A 426 8.56 27.02 15.98
CA LEU A 426 8.66 25.72 16.67
C LEU A 426 7.28 25.27 17.13
N VAL A 427 6.88 24.06 16.76
CA VAL A 427 5.53 23.52 17.01
C VAL A 427 5.63 22.13 17.64
N PRO A 428 5.83 22.00 18.96
CA PRO A 428 5.55 20.77 19.67
C PRO A 428 4.05 20.47 19.65
N GLY A 429 3.71 19.19 19.61
CA GLY A 429 2.33 18.73 19.63
C GLY A 429 2.20 17.28 20.06
N ILE A 430 0.97 16.95 20.45
CA ILE A 430 0.52 15.60 20.79
C ILE A 430 -0.77 15.34 20.02
N GLU A 431 -0.91 14.14 19.49
CA GLU A 431 -2.12 13.65 18.87
C GLU A 431 -2.46 12.28 19.43
N TYR A 432 -3.70 12.10 19.86
CA TYR A 432 -4.26 10.81 20.22
C TYR A 432 -5.32 10.44 19.18
N GLU A 433 -5.07 9.38 18.42
CA GLU A 433 -6.05 8.74 17.56
C GLU A 433 -6.80 7.67 18.35
N LEU A 434 -8.12 7.82 18.43
CA LEU A 434 -8.99 6.89 19.13
C LEU A 434 -9.01 5.54 18.39
N PRO A 435 -9.21 4.43 19.10
CA PRO A 435 -9.32 3.12 18.46
C PRO A 435 -10.45 3.08 17.43
N ARG A 436 -10.19 2.36 16.34
CA ARG A 436 -11.18 2.06 15.31
C ARG A 436 -12.19 1.06 15.87
N THR A 437 -13.45 1.16 15.45
CA THR A 437 -14.51 0.22 15.84
C THR A 437 -14.31 -1.17 15.24
N SER A 438 -13.67 -1.24 14.08
CA SER A 438 -13.27 -2.46 13.38
C SER A 438 -12.00 -2.16 12.56
N PRO A 439 -11.13 -3.17 12.28
CA PRO A 439 -10.02 -3.01 11.33
C PRO A 439 -10.45 -2.43 9.97
N LEU A 440 -11.65 -2.76 9.51
CA LEU A 440 -12.22 -2.29 8.23
C LEU A 440 -12.70 -0.83 8.25
N SER A 441 -12.88 -0.25 9.44
CA SER A 441 -13.38 1.13 9.55
C SER A 441 -12.36 2.10 8.97
N THR A 442 -12.77 2.87 7.96
CA THR A 442 -12.00 4.00 7.40
C THR A 442 -12.14 5.28 8.21
N ALA A 443 -13.06 5.31 9.19
CA ALA A 443 -13.26 6.47 10.05
C ALA A 443 -12.11 6.60 11.07
N ARG A 444 -11.46 7.76 11.06
CA ARG A 444 -10.41 8.18 11.99
C ARG A 444 -10.95 9.27 12.89
N ARG A 445 -10.77 9.11 14.20
CA ARG A 445 -11.18 10.06 15.24
C ARG A 445 -9.95 10.44 16.04
N TYR A 446 -9.74 11.72 16.27
CA TYR A 446 -8.52 12.18 16.92
C TYR A 446 -8.77 13.39 17.83
N ILE A 447 -7.90 13.49 18.84
CA ILE A 447 -7.73 14.67 19.68
C ILE A 447 -6.29 15.12 19.47
N ARG A 448 -6.09 16.41 19.19
CA ARG A 448 -4.77 16.96 18.88
C ARG A 448 -4.56 18.26 19.62
N PHE A 449 -3.37 18.42 20.17
CA PHE A 449 -2.89 19.67 20.73
C PHE A 449 -1.58 20.08 20.04
N LYS A 450 -1.46 21.37 19.73
CA LYS A 450 -0.26 22.00 19.18
C LYS A 450 0.02 23.29 19.94
N HIS A 451 1.28 23.53 20.25
CA HIS A 451 1.74 24.82 20.75
C HIS A 451 2.65 25.46 19.70
N PHE A 452 2.21 26.54 19.08
CA PHE A 452 3.01 27.30 18.14
C PHE A 452 3.83 28.32 18.91
N ASN A 453 5.15 28.24 18.82
CA ASN A 453 6.09 29.24 19.28
C ASN A 453 6.70 29.92 18.06
N LEU A 454 6.47 31.23 17.93
CA LEU A 454 6.87 32.04 16.78
C LEU A 454 7.81 33.13 17.28
N LYS A 455 8.95 33.27 16.62
CA LYS A 455 9.92 34.33 16.84
C LYS A 455 10.17 35.02 15.50
N GLU A 456 9.92 36.32 15.44
CA GLU A 456 10.01 37.09 14.20
C GLU A 456 10.90 38.30 14.38
N THR A 457 11.66 38.62 13.34
CA THR A 457 12.42 39.86 13.26
C THR A 457 11.52 40.94 12.64
N LEU A 458 11.31 42.03 13.34
CA LEU A 458 10.57 43.19 12.83
C LEU A 458 11.54 44.22 12.22
N LEU A 459 10.99 45.17 11.47
CA LEU A 459 11.70 46.39 11.07
C LEU A 459 11.14 47.57 11.88
N ARG A 460 12.03 48.28 12.58
CA ARG A 460 11.73 49.52 13.28
C ARG A 460 12.76 50.57 12.90
N PHE A 461 12.43 51.83 13.14
CA PHE A 461 13.30 52.96 12.86
C PHE A 461 13.45 53.79 14.13
N GLU A 462 14.69 54.13 14.46
CA GLU A 462 15.02 55.10 15.50
C GLU A 462 15.48 56.39 14.83
N ARG A 463 15.03 57.55 15.32
CA ARG A 463 15.41 58.84 14.74
C ARG A 463 16.71 59.31 15.39
N ASP A 464 17.75 59.45 14.58
CA ASP A 464 18.96 60.18 14.98
C ASP A 464 18.67 61.69 14.84
N THR A 465 18.55 62.36 15.97
CA THR A 465 18.26 63.80 16.01
C THR A 465 19.45 64.68 15.62
N VAL A 466 20.68 64.14 15.65
CA VAL A 466 21.90 64.87 15.28
C VAL A 466 22.13 64.79 13.77
N ALA A 467 22.01 63.59 13.20
CA ALA A 467 22.14 63.37 11.76
C ALA A 467 20.84 63.62 10.98
N ASN A 468 19.73 63.89 11.67
CA ASN A 468 18.37 64.00 11.13
C ASN A 468 18.00 62.84 10.18
N SER A 469 18.39 61.61 10.55
CA SER A 469 18.20 60.40 9.75
C SER A 469 17.47 59.32 10.54
N PHE A 470 16.89 58.33 9.86
CA PHE A 470 16.25 57.18 10.49
C PHE A 470 17.18 55.97 10.41
N ILE A 471 17.59 55.46 11.57
CA ILE A 471 18.44 54.28 11.69
C ILE A 471 17.52 53.06 11.81
N PRO A 472 17.55 52.11 10.85
CA PRO A 472 16.79 50.88 10.96
C PRO A 472 17.38 49.97 12.04
N PHE A 473 16.51 49.37 12.86
CA PHE A 473 16.88 48.31 13.79
C PHE A 473 15.86 47.17 13.74
N TYR A 474 16.31 45.98 14.15
CA TYR A 474 15.63 44.71 13.87
C TYR A 474 15.26 43.95 15.15
N PRO A 475 14.28 44.44 15.94
CA PRO A 475 13.95 43.80 17.21
C PRO A 475 13.24 42.46 16.99
N GLU A 476 13.45 41.54 17.91
CA GLU A 476 12.79 40.24 17.91
C GLU A 476 11.45 40.31 18.65
N GLN A 477 10.41 39.74 18.07
CA GLN A 477 9.09 39.60 18.68
C GLN A 477 8.73 38.13 18.82
N ASN A 478 8.40 37.73 20.04
CA ASN A 478 7.87 36.39 20.33
C ASN A 478 6.34 36.41 20.35
N ARG A 479 5.73 35.38 19.75
CA ARG A 479 4.30 35.14 19.74
C ARG A 479 4.03 33.66 19.99
N TYR A 480 2.85 33.35 20.52
CA TYR A 480 2.43 31.97 20.69
C TYR A 480 0.95 31.78 20.35
N ILE A 481 0.61 30.55 19.96
CA ILE A 481 -0.77 30.09 19.79
C ILE A 481 -0.86 28.68 20.37
N ASN A 482 -1.78 28.46 21.29
CA ASN A 482 -2.20 27.14 21.74
C ASN A 482 -3.38 26.70 20.87
N GLN A 483 -3.29 25.56 20.21
CA GLN A 483 -4.34 25.02 19.35
C GLN A 483 -4.76 23.64 19.86
N PHE A 484 -6.04 23.51 20.18
CA PHE A 484 -6.69 22.25 20.52
C PHE A 484 -7.69 21.89 19.42
N GLN A 485 -7.70 20.64 19.00
CA GLN A 485 -8.54 20.17 17.90
C GLN A 485 -9.10 18.78 18.22
N ILE A 486 -10.41 18.61 18.02
CA ILE A 486 -11.08 17.32 18.01
C ILE A 486 -11.63 17.12 16.60
N GLY A 487 -11.33 15.98 15.98
CA GLY A 487 -11.74 15.72 14.61
C GLY A 487 -12.23 14.30 14.38
N ILE A 488 -13.10 14.18 13.38
CA ILE A 488 -13.48 12.92 12.73
C ILE A 488 -13.30 13.08 11.23
N GLU A 489 -12.72 12.08 10.59
CA GLU A 489 -12.57 12.02 9.14
C GLU A 489 -12.84 10.61 8.65
N ASN A 490 -13.40 10.48 7.45
CA ASN A 490 -13.68 9.20 6.83
C ASN A 490 -13.40 9.30 5.32
N ASN A 491 -12.32 8.65 4.89
CA ASN A 491 -11.84 8.65 3.50
C ASN A 491 -12.43 7.49 2.67
N ARG A 492 -13.68 7.13 2.92
CA ARG A 492 -14.41 6.13 2.12
C ARG A 492 -14.57 6.60 0.67
N THR A 493 -14.62 5.65 -0.27
CA THR A 493 -14.77 5.92 -1.70
C THR A 493 -16.03 6.71 -2.03
N LEU A 494 -17.14 6.33 -1.39
CA LEU A 494 -18.43 7.00 -1.56
C LEU A 494 -18.71 7.90 -0.37
N TYR A 495 -18.94 9.18 -0.66
CA TYR A 495 -19.34 10.20 0.29
C TYR A 495 -18.34 10.49 1.43
N PRO A 496 -17.05 10.76 1.15
CA PRO A 496 -16.06 11.06 2.19
C PRO A 496 -16.41 12.35 2.92
N TYR A 497 -16.06 12.41 4.21
CA TYR A 497 -16.36 13.56 5.07
C TYR A 497 -15.29 13.80 6.11
N SER A 498 -15.20 15.03 6.59
CA SER A 498 -14.42 15.40 7.77
C SER A 498 -15.10 16.50 8.57
N VAL A 499 -15.02 16.43 9.89
CA VAL A 499 -15.49 17.48 10.80
C VAL A 499 -14.40 17.73 11.82
N ALA A 500 -14.01 18.99 12.00
CA ALA A 500 -13.03 19.39 12.99
C ALA A 500 -13.57 20.55 13.82
N LEU A 501 -13.63 20.34 15.14
CA LEU A 501 -13.80 21.39 16.14
C LEU A 501 -12.41 21.85 16.58
N GLN A 502 -12.18 23.16 16.56
CA GLN A 502 -10.89 23.77 16.87
C GLN A 502 -11.07 24.93 17.86
N GLY A 503 -10.22 24.94 18.88
CA GLY A 503 -10.06 26.05 19.81
C GLY A 503 -8.62 26.56 19.74
N GLU A 504 -8.46 27.86 19.63
CA GLU A 504 -7.16 28.53 19.60
C GLU A 504 -7.09 29.64 20.63
N GLN A 505 -5.98 29.72 21.35
CA GLN A 505 -5.75 30.74 22.36
C GLN A 505 -4.38 31.36 22.13
N GLY A 506 -4.32 32.68 22.17
CA GLY A 506 -3.07 33.43 22.16
C GLY A 506 -3.18 34.68 23.04
N LYS A 507 -2.16 35.54 22.95
CA LYS A 507 -2.14 36.79 23.73
C LYS A 507 -3.31 37.69 23.29
N GLY A 508 -4.28 37.91 24.19
CA GLY A 508 -5.40 38.83 23.98
C GLY A 508 -6.58 38.26 23.18
N PHE A 509 -6.56 36.97 22.80
CA PHE A 509 -7.70 36.36 22.11
C PHE A 509 -7.94 34.88 22.46
N LEU A 510 -9.19 34.47 22.23
CA LEU A 510 -9.64 33.09 22.09
C LEU A 510 -10.42 32.98 20.78
N LYS A 511 -10.23 31.92 20.01
CA LYS A 511 -10.94 31.64 18.76
C LYS A 511 -11.49 30.22 18.83
N ALA A 512 -12.78 30.06 18.57
CA ALA A 512 -13.41 28.75 18.44
C ALA A 512 -13.97 28.61 17.02
N SER A 513 -13.75 27.48 16.37
CA SER A 513 -14.28 27.21 15.05
C SER A 513 -14.66 25.75 14.85
N VAL A 514 -15.60 25.51 13.96
CA VAL A 514 -15.94 24.22 13.42
C VAL A 514 -15.84 24.29 11.90
N THR A 515 -15.23 23.28 11.29
CA THR A 515 -15.21 23.11 9.84
C THR A 515 -15.67 21.70 9.51
N ALA A 516 -16.65 21.60 8.62
CA ALA A 516 -17.17 20.35 8.09
C ALA A 516 -16.99 20.32 6.58
N ASN A 517 -16.41 19.24 6.07
CA ASN A 517 -16.27 18.96 4.65
C ASN A 517 -17.04 17.69 4.33
N TYR A 518 -17.73 17.69 3.19
CA TYR A 518 -18.44 16.53 2.67
C TYR A 518 -18.30 16.52 1.15
N TYR A 519 -18.00 15.37 0.56
CA TYR A 519 -18.00 15.19 -0.88
C TYR A 519 -19.18 14.32 -1.28
N TYR A 520 -19.94 14.74 -2.28
CA TYR A 520 -21.05 14.00 -2.84
C TYR A 520 -20.66 13.45 -4.22
N ASN A 521 -20.52 12.14 -4.36
CA ASN A 521 -20.19 11.51 -5.64
C ASN A 521 -21.42 11.46 -6.56
N TYR A 522 -21.25 11.77 -7.84
CA TYR A 522 -22.29 11.58 -8.85
C TYR A 522 -22.19 10.20 -9.49
N SER A 523 -23.32 9.64 -9.93
CA SER A 523 -23.38 8.32 -10.59
C SER A 523 -22.63 8.28 -11.93
N GLY A 524 -22.58 9.40 -12.66
CA GLY A 524 -21.86 9.53 -13.94
C GLY A 524 -20.37 9.88 -13.81
N GLY A 525 -19.82 9.87 -12.59
CA GLY A 525 -18.46 10.32 -12.29
C GLY A 525 -18.37 11.78 -11.88
N GLY A 526 -17.30 12.13 -11.16
CA GLY A 526 -17.16 13.43 -10.49
C GLY A 526 -17.99 13.55 -9.21
N GLY A 527 -18.21 14.79 -8.76
CA GLY A 527 -18.95 15.05 -7.53
C GLY A 527 -18.93 16.52 -7.09
N MET A 528 -19.61 16.80 -5.98
CA MET A 528 -19.71 18.12 -5.35
C MET A 528 -18.99 18.14 -4.01
N GLN A 529 -18.07 19.08 -3.82
CA GLN A 529 -17.45 19.34 -2.51
C GLN A 529 -18.21 20.44 -1.77
N VAL A 530 -18.76 20.10 -0.60
CA VAL A 530 -19.41 21.03 0.31
C VAL A 530 -18.48 21.28 1.49
N ARG A 531 -18.20 22.55 1.78
CA ARG A 531 -17.51 22.99 3.00
C ARG A 531 -18.42 23.93 3.77
N ALA A 532 -18.73 23.57 5.00
CA ALA A 532 -19.41 24.42 5.97
C ALA A 532 -18.42 24.81 7.08
N PHE A 533 -18.47 26.06 7.51
CA PHE A 533 -17.65 26.55 8.61
C PHE A 533 -18.46 27.50 9.48
N ALA A 534 -18.14 27.54 10.76
CA ALA A 534 -18.63 28.53 11.70
C ALA A 534 -17.56 28.79 12.75
N GLY A 535 -17.47 30.03 13.24
CA GLY A 535 -16.50 30.36 14.26
C GLY A 535 -16.82 31.65 14.98
N LYS A 536 -16.23 31.81 16.16
CA LYS A 536 -16.36 33.01 16.99
C LYS A 536 -14.99 33.42 17.52
N PHE A 537 -14.68 34.70 17.37
CA PHE A 537 -13.48 35.32 17.89
C PHE A 537 -13.83 36.11 19.16
N PHE A 538 -13.07 35.90 20.22
CA PHE A 538 -13.26 36.52 21.52
C PHE A 538 -12.00 37.32 21.86
N TYR A 539 -12.18 38.60 22.18
CA TYR A 539 -11.12 39.42 22.74
C TYR A 539 -11.03 39.16 24.23
N THR A 540 -9.85 38.79 24.73
CA THR A 540 -9.61 38.50 26.16
C THR A 540 -8.78 39.57 26.87
N GLY A 541 -8.36 40.62 26.15
CA GLY A 541 -7.69 41.79 26.70
C GLY A 541 -8.31 43.10 26.21
N ASP A 542 -7.61 44.22 26.43
CA ASP A 542 -8.09 45.56 26.10
C ASP A 542 -8.38 45.72 24.61
N LYS A 543 -9.38 46.57 24.27
CA LYS A 543 -9.79 46.85 22.88
C LYS A 543 -9.30 48.22 22.38
N SER A 544 -8.02 48.53 22.61
CA SER A 544 -7.39 49.69 21.99
C SER A 544 -7.20 49.47 20.48
N ILE A 545 -6.97 50.55 19.72
CA ILE A 545 -6.68 50.44 18.27
C ILE A 545 -5.42 49.57 18.06
N THR A 546 -4.40 49.75 18.90
CA THR A 546 -3.14 48.99 18.84
C THR A 546 -3.35 47.50 19.13
N SER A 547 -4.17 47.14 20.13
CA SER A 547 -4.42 45.74 20.45
C SER A 547 -5.31 45.08 19.39
N ARG A 548 -6.28 45.80 18.82
CA ARG A 548 -7.09 45.31 17.69
C ARG A 548 -6.23 45.02 16.47
N PHE A 549 -5.41 45.98 16.03
CA PHE A 549 -4.51 45.81 14.90
C PHE A 549 -3.53 44.64 15.08
N ALA A 550 -3.01 44.46 16.30
CA ALA A 550 -2.15 43.31 16.61
C ALA A 550 -2.87 41.96 16.49
N LEU A 551 -4.19 41.94 16.71
CA LEU A 551 -5.03 40.74 16.67
C LEU A 551 -5.64 40.45 15.29
N ASP A 552 -5.69 41.43 14.37
CA ASP A 552 -6.27 41.28 13.03
C ASP A 552 -5.77 40.04 12.29
N ARG A 553 -4.46 39.75 12.40
CA ARG A 553 -3.82 38.55 11.82
C ARG A 553 -4.38 37.20 12.29
N TYR A 554 -5.14 37.16 13.38
CA TYR A 554 -5.74 35.93 13.93
C TYR A 554 -7.25 35.84 13.64
N HIS A 555 -7.84 36.88 13.06
CA HIS A 555 -9.25 36.89 12.72
C HIS A 555 -9.55 35.93 11.57
N PHE A 556 -10.82 35.57 11.48
CA PHE A 556 -11.40 34.89 10.34
C PHE A 556 -11.29 35.79 9.11
N ASN A 557 -10.43 35.43 8.15
CA ASN A 557 -10.23 36.19 6.91
C ASN A 557 -11.04 35.60 5.75
N MET A 558 -11.57 36.48 4.91
CA MET A 558 -12.15 36.18 3.60
C MET A 558 -11.24 36.76 2.53
N THR A 559 -10.26 36.00 2.07
CA THR A 559 -9.36 36.45 0.98
C THR A 559 -9.88 36.03 -0.40
N GLY A 560 -10.83 35.09 -0.47
CA GLY A 560 -11.70 34.82 -1.63
C GLY A 560 -11.01 34.25 -2.88
N SER A 561 -9.68 34.11 -2.88
CA SER A 561 -8.91 33.71 -4.07
C SER A 561 -9.05 32.22 -4.43
N ASN A 562 -9.14 31.35 -3.42
CA ASN A 562 -9.26 29.90 -3.61
C ASN A 562 -10.16 29.21 -2.56
N GLY A 563 -10.82 29.98 -1.69
CA GLY A 563 -11.70 29.47 -0.61
C GLY A 563 -10.98 28.71 0.51
N TYR A 564 -9.84 28.07 0.22
CA TYR A 564 -9.06 27.26 1.16
C TYR A 564 -8.27 28.11 2.15
N GLU A 565 -7.76 29.26 1.69
CA GLU A 565 -7.10 30.27 2.53
C GLU A 565 -8.10 31.10 3.35
N ASP A 566 -9.40 30.97 3.07
CA ASP A 566 -10.42 31.60 3.87
C ASP A 566 -10.51 30.88 5.23
N TYR A 567 -10.40 31.69 6.29
CA TYR A 567 -10.67 31.33 7.67
C TYR A 567 -9.69 30.37 8.36
N THR A 568 -8.48 30.18 7.81
CA THR A 568 -7.35 29.47 8.47
C THR A 568 -6.54 30.36 9.38
#